data_AF-A0A953RQ58-F1
#
_entry.id   AF-A0A953RQ58-F1
#
_cell.length_a   1.000
_cell.length_b   1.000
_cell.length_c   1.000
_cell.angle_alpha   90.00
_cell.angle_beta   90.00
_cell.angle_gamma   90.00
#
_symmetry.space_group_name_H-M   'P 1'
#
loop_
_entity.id
_entity.type
_entity.pdbx_description
1 polymer ?
#
loop_
_entity_poly.entity_id
_entity_poly.type
_entity_poly.pdbx_seq_one_letter_code
_entity_poly.pdbx_strand_id
1 'polypeptide(L)'
;MIPLNRQSNLSADAEAREPGIGAKYVPKTIVEIECAEVWRQISSYLDDEVDPGLRANMSSHFKNCAHCSAILDGARNLVKLVGDGRAFEIPAGASQRFYMKLNDHLAAREGDRD
;
A
#
# COMPACT_ATOMS: atom_id res chain seq x y z
N MET A 1 24.35 -23.37 -36.67
CA MET A 1 24.56 -24.79 -36.33
C MET A 1 24.63 -24.86 -34.80
N ILE A 2 23.51 -25.20 -34.16
CA ILE A 2 23.37 -25.28 -32.69
C ILE A 2 23.32 -26.77 -32.35
N PRO A 3 24.18 -27.32 -31.47
CA PRO A 3 23.98 -28.67 -31.00
C PRO A 3 22.83 -28.67 -29.97
N LEU A 4 21.75 -29.35 -30.32
CA LEU A 4 20.73 -29.83 -29.39
C LEU A 4 21.19 -31.19 -28.87
N ASN A 5 21.47 -31.29 -27.57
CA ASN A 5 21.57 -32.56 -26.84
C ASN A 5 21.19 -32.28 -25.38
N ARG A 6 19.93 -32.46 -24.96
CA ARG A 6 19.26 -33.72 -24.57
C ARG A 6 20.11 -34.55 -23.60
N GLN A 7 19.86 -34.36 -22.30
CA GLN A 7 19.50 -35.47 -21.41
C GLN A 7 18.83 -34.96 -20.14
N SER A 8 17.65 -35.54 -19.93
CA SER A 8 16.82 -35.58 -18.74
C SER A 8 17.56 -36.13 -17.53
N ASN A 9 17.31 -35.58 -16.34
CA ASN A 9 17.21 -36.36 -15.10
C ASN A 9 16.30 -35.66 -14.07
N LEU A 10 15.42 -36.48 -13.49
CA LEU A 10 14.56 -36.20 -12.35
C LEU A 10 15.39 -35.99 -11.08
N SER A 11 15.09 -34.93 -10.35
CA SER A 11 14.97 -34.87 -8.88
C SER A 11 14.48 -33.45 -8.58
N ALA A 12 13.29 -33.25 -8.01
CA ALA A 12 13.14 -33.11 -6.56
C ALA A 12 14.35 -32.37 -5.98
N ASP A 13 14.14 -31.13 -5.56
CA ASP A 13 14.79 -30.47 -4.40
C ASP A 13 14.57 -28.96 -4.56
N ALA A 14 13.56 -28.47 -3.86
CA ALA A 14 13.42 -27.06 -3.58
C ALA A 14 14.69 -26.60 -2.87
N GLU A 15 15.43 -25.66 -3.47
CA GLU A 15 16.55 -24.99 -2.80
C GLU A 15 16.01 -24.23 -1.58
N ALA A 16 16.01 -24.94 -0.45
CA ALA A 16 15.83 -24.40 0.87
C ALA A 16 17.00 -23.44 1.13
N ARG A 17 16.71 -22.14 1.09
CA ARG A 17 17.62 -21.14 1.59
C ARG A 17 17.66 -21.27 3.12
N GLU A 18 18.73 -21.87 3.62
CA GLU A 18 18.98 -22.12 5.05
C GLU A 18 18.69 -20.85 5.90
N PRO A 19 17.77 -20.92 6.89
CA PRO A 19 17.57 -19.83 7.82
C PRO A 19 18.73 -19.77 8.81
N GLY A 20 19.40 -18.62 8.90
CA GLY A 20 20.47 -18.38 9.85
C GLY A 20 20.04 -18.66 11.30
N ILE A 21 21.00 -19.19 12.08
CA ILE A 21 20.88 -19.53 13.50
C ILE A 21 20.37 -18.30 14.27
N GLY A 22 19.07 -18.29 14.61
CA GLY A 22 18.45 -17.24 15.43
C GLY A 22 17.08 -16.75 14.97
N ALA A 23 16.62 -17.10 13.76
CA ALA A 23 15.28 -16.72 13.31
C ALA A 23 14.22 -17.61 13.98
N LYS A 24 13.48 -17.06 14.96
CA LYS A 24 12.33 -17.76 15.55
C LYS A 24 11.28 -17.99 14.46
N TYR A 25 10.97 -19.27 14.19
CA TYR A 25 9.86 -19.65 13.32
C TYR A 25 8.55 -19.23 13.97
N VAL A 26 7.88 -18.22 13.40
CA VAL A 26 6.52 -17.83 13.79
C VAL A 26 5.58 -18.54 12.82
N PRO A 27 4.70 -19.44 13.30
CA PRO A 27 3.77 -20.13 12.42
C PRO A 27 2.86 -19.10 11.74
N LYS A 28 2.90 -19.08 10.42
CA LYS A 28 2.02 -18.27 9.59
C LYS A 28 0.60 -18.80 9.76
N THR A 29 -0.19 -18.14 10.62
CA THR A 29 -1.64 -18.28 10.55
C THR A 29 -2.06 -17.71 9.20
N ILE A 30 -2.65 -18.57 8.38
CA ILE A 30 -3.16 -18.20 7.06
C ILE A 30 -4.33 -17.25 7.29
N VAL A 31 -4.03 -15.96 7.33
CA VAL A 31 -4.97 -14.92 6.94
C VAL A 31 -4.85 -14.86 5.42
N GLU A 32 -5.97 -14.86 4.70
CA GLU A 32 -6.11 -15.08 3.25
C GLU A 32 -5.22 -14.22 2.32
N ILE A 33 -4.46 -13.27 2.88
CA ILE A 33 -3.51 -12.41 2.19
C ILE A 33 -2.11 -12.50 2.81
N GLU A 34 -1.12 -12.62 1.93
CA GLU A 34 0.30 -12.69 2.23
C GLU A 34 0.89 -11.34 2.67
N CYS A 35 1.88 -11.32 3.58
CA CYS A 35 2.54 -10.08 4.01
C CYS A 35 3.07 -9.25 2.83
N ALA A 36 3.63 -9.91 1.80
CA ALA A 36 4.14 -9.25 0.62
C ALA A 36 3.05 -8.49 -0.15
N GLU A 37 1.85 -9.07 -0.25
CA GLU A 37 0.71 -8.43 -0.89
C GLU A 37 0.16 -7.28 -0.02
N VAL A 38 0.15 -7.44 1.31
CA VAL A 38 -0.20 -6.35 2.23
C VAL A 38 0.72 -5.14 2.04
N TRP A 39 2.03 -5.36 1.90
CA TRP A 39 2.99 -4.26 1.70
C TRP A 39 2.81 -3.59 0.35
N ARG A 40 2.52 -4.37 -0.71
CA ARG A 40 2.23 -3.83 -2.03
C ARG A 40 1.02 -2.91 -2.03
N GLN A 41 0.03 -3.21 -1.20
CA GLN A 41 -1.24 -2.49 -1.11
C GLN A 41 -1.28 -1.43 0.00
N ILE A 42 -0.22 -1.28 0.79
CA ILE A 42 -0.30 -0.50 2.03
C ILE A 42 -0.57 1.00 1.77
N SER A 43 -0.05 1.56 0.68
CA SER A 43 -0.34 2.95 0.29
C SER A 43 -1.82 3.10 -0.05
N SER A 44 -2.32 2.30 -1.00
CA SER A 44 -3.73 2.31 -1.39
C SER A 44 -4.67 2.04 -0.21
N TYR A 45 -4.25 1.23 0.77
CA TYR A 45 -5.01 1.04 2.01
C TYR A 45 -5.09 2.30 2.88
N LEU A 46 -3.99 3.05 3.00
CA LEU A 46 -3.96 4.32 3.73
C LEU A 46 -4.78 5.42 3.04
N ASP A 47 -4.82 5.39 1.71
CA ASP A 47 -5.52 6.37 0.88
C ASP A 47 -7.00 6.00 0.62
N ASP A 48 -7.50 4.92 1.23
CA ASP A 48 -8.85 4.36 1.03
C ASP A 48 -9.18 3.97 -0.43
N GLU A 49 -8.16 3.61 -1.22
CA GLU A 49 -8.25 3.24 -2.65
C GLU A 49 -8.25 1.72 -2.91
N VAL A 50 -8.31 0.90 -1.87
CA VAL A 50 -8.48 -0.56 -2.00
C VAL A 50 -9.96 -0.94 -2.09
N ASP A 51 -10.26 -2.01 -2.82
CA ASP A 51 -11.63 -2.53 -2.83
C ASP A 51 -12.06 -3.01 -1.42
N PRO A 52 -13.36 -3.01 -1.12
CA PRO A 52 -13.85 -3.34 0.23
C PRO A 52 -13.46 -4.74 0.72
N GLY A 53 -13.38 -5.73 -0.17
CA GLY A 53 -13.02 -7.10 0.18
C GLY A 53 -11.55 -7.20 0.57
N LEU A 54 -10.67 -6.65 -0.26
CA LEU A 54 -9.24 -6.55 0.04
C LEU A 54 -9.00 -5.75 1.33
N ARG A 55 -9.74 -4.65 1.55
CA ARG A 55 -9.64 -3.86 2.79
C ARG A 55 -9.97 -4.69 4.04
N ALA A 56 -11.01 -5.52 3.98
CA ALA A 56 -11.38 -6.42 5.08
C ALA A 56 -10.28 -7.44 5.34
N ASN A 57 -9.71 -8.04 4.28
CA ASN A 57 -8.63 -9.02 4.37
C ASN A 57 -7.36 -8.40 4.97
N MET A 58 -6.95 -7.22 4.50
CA MET A 58 -5.82 -6.48 5.08
C MET A 58 -6.07 -6.11 6.54
N SER A 59 -7.28 -5.65 6.88
CA SER A 59 -7.65 -5.31 8.27
C SER A 59 -7.62 -6.53 9.19
N SER A 60 -8.02 -7.71 8.71
CA SER A 60 -7.85 -8.97 9.42
C SER A 60 -6.37 -9.34 9.59
N HIS A 61 -5.55 -9.14 8.55
CA HIS A 61 -4.12 -9.44 8.60
C HIS A 61 -3.38 -8.56 9.62
N PHE A 62 -3.65 -7.26 9.67
CA PHE A 62 -3.04 -6.36 10.66
C PHE A 62 -3.35 -6.75 12.11
N LYS A 63 -4.53 -7.32 12.38
CA LYS A 63 -4.89 -7.81 13.73
C LYS A 63 -4.09 -9.04 14.15
N ASN A 64 -3.63 -9.85 13.20
CA ASN A 64 -3.03 -11.16 13.46
C ASN A 64 -1.52 -11.20 13.16
N CYS A 65 -0.96 -10.19 12.51
CA CYS A 65 0.44 -10.11 12.12
C CYS A 65 1.12 -8.88 12.74
N ALA A 66 1.87 -9.10 13.82
CA ALA A 66 2.60 -8.04 14.52
C ALA A 66 3.57 -7.27 13.60
N HIS A 67 4.18 -7.94 12.63
CA HIS A 67 5.10 -7.31 11.69
C HIS A 67 4.37 -6.32 10.77
N CYS A 68 3.26 -6.74 10.15
CA CYS A 68 2.48 -5.85 9.29
C CYS A 68 1.77 -4.74 10.07
N SER A 69 1.36 -4.98 11.32
CA SER A 69 0.88 -3.91 12.20
C SER A 69 1.94 -2.84 12.42
N ALA A 70 3.17 -3.25 12.76
CA ALA A 70 4.27 -2.31 12.97
C ALA A 70 4.60 -1.50 11.70
N ILE A 71 4.56 -2.14 10.52
CA ILE A 71 4.76 -1.46 9.24
C ILE A 71 3.64 -0.43 8.98
N LEU A 72 2.38 -0.80 9.22
CA LEU A 72 1.25 0.12 9.06
C LEU A 72 1.33 1.32 10.00
N ASP A 73 1.68 1.10 11.26
CA ASP A 73 1.85 2.16 12.25
C ASP A 73 3.02 3.07 11.88
N GLY A 74 4.14 2.49 11.41
CA GLY A 74 5.28 3.24 10.90
C GLY A 74 4.94 4.10 9.68
N ALA A 75 4.18 3.56 8.72
CA ALA A 75 3.72 4.29 7.54
C ALA A 75 2.79 5.46 7.92
N ARG A 76 1.83 5.23 8.82
CA ARG A 76 0.98 6.31 9.36
C ARG A 76 1.79 7.39 10.08
N ASN A 77 2.78 6.97 10.86
CA ASN A 77 3.66 7.90 11.54
C ASN A 77 4.50 8.71 10.54
N LEU A 78 5.01 8.09 9.48
CA LEU A 78 5.72 8.79 8.41
C LEU A 78 4.83 9.82 7.71
N VAL A 79 3.58 9.46 7.36
CA VAL A 79 2.61 10.40 6.76
C VAL A 79 2.37 11.59 7.69
N LYS A 80 2.20 11.36 8.99
CA LYS A 80 2.08 12.44 9.98
C LYS A 80 3.35 13.30 10.04
N LEU A 81 4.53 12.70 10.20
CA LEU A 81 5.80 13.43 10.31
C LEU A 81 6.13 14.25 9.05
N VAL A 82 5.85 13.70 7.86
CA VAL A 82 6.09 14.40 6.58
C VAL A 82 5.00 15.45 6.33
N GLY A 83 3.75 15.18 6.70
CA GLY A 83 2.64 16.14 6.62
C GLY A 83 2.78 17.30 7.60
N ASP A 84 3.25 17.03 8.82
CA ASP A 84 3.53 18.04 9.85
C ASP A 84 4.87 18.78 9.56
N GLY A 85 5.77 18.13 8.83
CA GLY A 85 7.13 18.57 8.53
C GLY A 85 7.20 19.67 7.48
N ARG A 86 6.80 20.88 7.88
CA ARG A 86 6.73 22.15 7.14
C ARG A 86 5.46 22.26 6.30
N ALA A 87 4.46 22.93 6.88
CA ALA A 87 3.52 23.70 6.08
C ALA A 87 4.34 24.52 5.07
N PHE A 88 4.26 24.16 3.79
CA PHE A 88 4.62 25.11 2.75
C PHE A 88 3.73 26.32 2.98
N GLU A 89 4.34 27.52 3.09
CA GLU A 89 3.52 28.72 3.10
C GLU A 89 2.67 28.70 1.83
N ILE A 90 1.35 28.64 2.02
CA ILE A 90 0.42 28.71 0.92
C ILE A 90 0.70 30.05 0.22
N PRO A 91 1.06 30.06 -1.08
CA PRO A 91 1.40 31.28 -1.77
C PRO A 91 0.28 32.31 -1.59
N ALA A 92 0.65 33.56 -1.34
CA ALA A 92 -0.31 34.63 -1.13
C ALA A 92 -1.42 34.61 -2.21
N GLY A 93 -2.67 34.61 -1.76
CA GLY A 93 -3.84 34.59 -2.64
C GLY A 93 -4.16 33.24 -3.30
N ALA A 94 -3.47 32.13 -3.00
CA ALA A 94 -3.82 30.83 -3.57
C ALA A 94 -5.24 30.38 -3.16
N SER A 95 -5.63 30.55 -1.90
CA SER A 95 -7.00 30.29 -1.44
C SER A 95 -8.02 31.16 -2.18
N GLN A 96 -7.70 32.43 -2.41
CA GLN A 96 -8.61 33.35 -3.09
C GLN A 96 -8.83 32.99 -4.56
N ARG A 97 -7.76 32.62 -5.28
CA ARG A 97 -7.87 32.11 -6.66
C ARG A 97 -8.65 30.79 -6.73
N PHE A 98 -8.47 29.93 -5.73
CA PHE A 98 -9.24 28.68 -5.61
C PHE A 98 -10.73 28.96 -5.44
N TYR A 99 -11.11 29.80 -4.47
CA TYR A 99 -12.51 30.16 -4.23
C TYR A 99 -13.16 30.87 -5.42
N MET A 100 -12.43 31.75 -6.13
CA MET A 100 -12.93 32.37 -7.37
C MET A 100 -13.31 31.30 -8.40
N LYS A 101 -12.37 30.40 -8.74
CA LYS A 101 -12.64 29.32 -9.70
C LYS A 101 -13.79 28.41 -9.26
N LEU A 102 -13.86 28.07 -7.98
CA LEU A 102 -14.90 27.20 -7.46
C LEU A 102 -16.28 27.86 -7.60
N ASN A 103 -16.40 29.13 -7.25
CA ASN A 103 -17.66 29.88 -7.39
C ASN A 103 -18.05 30.07 -8.85
N ASP A 104 -17.10 30.35 -9.75
CA ASP A 104 -17.38 30.45 -11.18
C ASP A 104 -17.98 29.14 -11.72
N HIS A 105 -17.40 27.99 -11.32
CA HIS A 105 -17.91 26.68 -11.71
C HIS A 105 -19.28 26.35 -11.12
N LEU A 106 -19.53 26.73 -9.86
CA LEU A 106 -20.83 26.50 -9.22
C LEU A 106 -21.92 27.36 -9.87
N ALA A 107 -21.65 28.65 -10.11
CA ALA A 107 -22.57 29.56 -10.77
C ALA A 107 -22.89 29.13 -12.22
N ALA A 108 -21.88 28.67 -12.97
CA ALA A 108 -22.10 28.14 -14.32
C ALA A 108 -23.00 26.90 -14.35
N ARG A 109 -23.03 26.09 -13.27
CA ARG A 109 -23.91 24.91 -13.16
C ARG A 109 -25.31 25.23 -12.67
N GLU A 110 -25.51 26.39 -12.07
CA GLU A 110 -26.83 26.88 -11.70
C GLU A 110 -27.53 27.51 -12.91
N GLY A 111 -26.79 28.23 -13.76
CA GLY A 111 -27.34 28.81 -15.00
C GLY A 111 -27.66 27.83 -16.12
N ASP A 112 -27.15 26.59 -16.07
CA ASP A 112 -27.47 25.50 -17.03
C ASP A 112 -28.67 24.65 -16.58
N ARG A 113 -29.27 24.99 -15.41
CA ARG A 113 -30.39 24.27 -14.80
C ARG A 113 -31.73 25.03 -14.88
N ASP A 114 -31.73 26.18 -15.55
CA ASP A 114 -32.89 26.97 -15.97
C ASP A 114 -33.01 26.95 -17.51
#